data_AF-A0A1I6UK08-F1
#
_entry.id   AF-A0A1I6UK08-F1
#
_cell.length_a   1.000
_cell.length_b   1.000
_cell.length_c   1.000
_cell.angle_alpha   90.00
_cell.angle_beta   90.00
_cell.angle_gamma   90.00
#
_symmetry.space_group_name_H-M   'P 1'
#
loop_
_entity.id
_entity.type
_entity.pdbx_description
1 polymer ?
#
loop_
_entity_poly.entity_id
_entity_poly.type
_entity_poly.pdbx_seq_one_letter_code
_entity_poly.pdbx_strand_id
1 'polypeptide(L)'
;MPAKRARFRYWVLDARDFLYWIGAAFFAGALPNIASGSGGYVLYSLTAIAVIMAFALWLYAKRKDGIGVLVHLPRGGGRNVKSDAFEVVDNELSKKHRDWFRSGPEPEPVDDRAGWALQTIQHRLGEAESRDGRNPPISLYIHCHHPEAFALGAKAQQAWHEKPTGRSADAVLPSKNSYLRFRVGAFSTFRMDRGLSCTPDVYSLDFSRLFRVNPNRTARKHKFHRLEDGDRAHNRLALIIHVHGEHDDPEAFKRFALCAAYGGEPNGYQVRDTDRCNRALCTSIPASELFQGLEKGTGEDILLDLFASYREQSRNMFGHDRTPVRVFTNGPALLAFALGAQLPAGSRIIEFSPSQAPSSKTSTPPSEKVIAIVDGDDIGNQMEHRLLTGNVEDAADYSHSVTTSLRALVDDVQEIDGARLISQGGDSAIFEFPADKRAEFEQVLHRIRINRTFHVSCGYGATSKEAFMALRLAKTTGKNSTVNHDEMLA
;
A
#
# COMPACT_ATOMS: atom_id res chain seq x y z
N MET A 1 4.64 28.46 -6.10
CA MET A 1 4.15 27.90 -7.39
C MET A 1 5.24 27.01 -7.98
N PRO A 2 4.88 25.77 -8.36
CA PRO A 2 5.03 25.43 -9.77
C PRO A 2 3.78 24.70 -10.27
N ALA A 3 2.88 25.45 -10.90
CA ALA A 3 1.83 24.90 -11.75
C ALA A 3 1.93 25.61 -13.10
N LYS A 4 2.75 25.06 -14.00
CA LYS A 4 2.72 25.33 -15.45
C LYS A 4 3.56 24.28 -16.20
N ARG A 5 3.22 23.00 -16.00
CA ARG A 5 3.68 21.90 -16.88
C ARG A 5 2.56 20.86 -17.02
N ALA A 6 1.45 21.27 -17.63
CA ALA A 6 0.40 20.34 -18.04
C ALA A 6 -0.14 20.82 -19.39
N ARG A 7 0.47 20.32 -20.47
CA ARG A 7 -0.10 20.12 -21.83
C ARG A 7 1.04 19.81 -22.82
N PHE A 8 1.67 18.64 -22.69
CA PHE A 8 2.53 18.05 -23.74
C PHE A 8 2.73 16.54 -23.50
N ARG A 9 1.67 15.82 -23.09
CA ARG A 9 1.80 14.41 -22.63
C ARG A 9 1.18 13.35 -23.54
N TYR A 10 0.93 13.66 -24.82
CA TYR A 10 0.35 12.70 -25.78
C TYR A 10 1.21 12.38 -27.01
N TRP A 11 2.51 12.72 -26.99
CA TRP A 11 3.46 12.34 -28.06
C TRP A 11 4.80 11.85 -27.50
N VAL A 12 4.76 11.11 -26.39
CA VAL A 12 5.93 10.29 -26.02
C VAL A 12 5.78 9.00 -26.81
N LEU A 13 6.25 9.00 -28.06
CA LEU A 13 6.71 7.75 -28.67
C LEU A 13 7.64 7.11 -27.64
N ASP A 14 7.33 5.89 -27.21
CA ASP A 14 8.22 5.12 -26.34
C ASP A 14 9.62 5.22 -26.98
N ALA A 15 10.64 5.59 -26.20
CA ALA A 15 11.99 5.74 -26.71
C ALA A 15 12.44 4.47 -27.46
N ARG A 16 11.84 3.32 -27.13
CA ARG A 16 11.96 2.03 -27.84
C ARG A 16 11.42 2.07 -29.27
N ASP A 17 10.21 2.56 -29.47
CA ASP A 17 9.58 2.68 -30.79
C ASP A 17 10.29 3.75 -31.62
N PHE A 18 10.68 4.86 -31.01
CA PHE A 18 11.47 5.89 -31.65
C PHE A 18 12.84 5.37 -32.12
N LEU A 19 13.57 4.63 -31.29
CA LEU A 19 14.85 4.02 -31.67
C LEU A 19 14.71 2.93 -32.73
N TYR A 20 13.64 2.12 -32.67
CA TYR A 20 13.35 1.12 -33.69
C TYR A 20 13.06 1.79 -35.05
N TRP A 21 12.18 2.79 -35.08
CA TRP A 21 11.84 3.51 -36.31
C TRP A 21 12.98 4.36 -36.83
N ILE A 22 13.83 4.95 -35.97
CA ILE A 22 15.07 5.59 -36.39
C ILE A 22 16.02 4.55 -37.00
N GLY A 23 16.20 3.39 -36.36
CA GLY A 23 17.02 2.31 -36.91
C GLY A 23 16.53 1.89 -38.29
N ALA A 24 15.23 1.62 -38.43
CA ALA A 24 14.60 1.23 -39.68
C ALA A 24 14.70 2.33 -40.76
N ALA A 25 14.41 3.58 -40.42
CA ALA A 25 14.49 4.72 -41.35
C ALA A 25 15.95 5.02 -41.75
N PHE A 26 16.90 4.88 -40.83
CA PHE A 26 18.32 5.04 -41.11
C PHE A 26 18.82 3.96 -42.06
N PHE A 27 18.43 2.70 -41.85
CA PHE A 27 18.74 1.59 -42.76
C PHE A 27 18.12 1.74 -44.15
N ALA A 28 16.84 2.14 -44.22
CA ALA A 28 16.12 2.24 -45.48
C ALA A 28 16.47 3.50 -46.30
N GLY A 29 16.82 4.61 -45.64
CA GLY A 29 16.98 5.91 -46.29
C GLY A 29 18.40 6.47 -46.27
N ALA A 30 19.04 6.56 -45.10
CA ALA A 30 20.30 7.30 -44.94
C ALA A 30 21.54 6.47 -45.32
N LEU A 31 21.53 5.17 -45.01
CA LEU A 31 22.66 4.27 -45.21
C LEU A 31 23.10 4.18 -46.69
N PRO A 32 22.20 4.05 -47.69
CA PRO A 32 22.58 3.99 -49.10
C PRO A 32 23.26 5.27 -49.62
N ASN A 33 22.84 6.44 -49.13
CA ASN A 33 23.41 7.73 -49.54
C ASN A 33 24.76 8.03 -48.86
N ILE A 34 24.97 7.53 -47.64
CA ILE A 34 26.28 7.63 -46.98
C ILE A 34 27.27 6.62 -47.61
N ALA A 35 26.77 5.45 -48.05
CA ALA A 35 27.55 4.41 -48.71
C ALA A 35 28.09 4.84 -50.08
N SER A 36 27.38 5.70 -50.82
CA SER A 36 27.81 6.12 -52.16
C SER A 36 28.96 7.14 -52.16
N GLY A 37 29.18 7.84 -51.03
CA GLY A 37 30.20 8.89 -50.90
C GLY A 37 31.38 8.56 -49.98
N SER A 38 31.36 7.42 -49.28
CA SER A 38 32.40 7.06 -48.31
C SER A 38 33.10 5.76 -48.71
N GLY A 39 34.43 5.71 -48.54
CA GLY A 39 35.21 4.50 -48.83
C GLY A 39 34.67 3.30 -48.05
N GLY A 40 34.78 2.09 -48.62
CA GLY A 40 34.10 0.89 -48.11
C GLY A 40 34.25 0.62 -46.60
N TYR A 41 35.35 1.05 -45.98
CA TYR A 41 35.59 0.97 -44.53
C TYR A 41 34.54 1.67 -43.66
N VAL A 42 34.00 2.81 -44.10
CA VAL A 42 32.98 3.55 -43.36
C VAL A 42 31.66 2.77 -43.37
N LEU A 43 31.32 2.18 -44.52
CA LEU A 43 30.12 1.36 -44.67
C LEU A 43 30.17 0.11 -43.79
N TYR A 44 31.32 -0.58 -43.76
CA TYR A 44 31.51 -1.73 -42.88
C TYR A 44 31.38 -1.35 -41.40
N SER A 45 31.94 -0.20 -40.99
CA SER A 45 31.87 0.27 -39.61
C SER A 45 30.43 0.60 -39.19
N LEU A 46 29.67 1.30 -40.03
CA LEU A 46 28.27 1.64 -39.75
C LEU A 46 27.38 0.39 -39.69
N THR A 47 27.58 -0.56 -40.59
CA THR A 47 26.85 -1.83 -40.60
C THR A 47 27.15 -2.63 -39.34
N ALA A 48 28.41 -2.71 -38.92
CA ALA A 48 28.80 -3.40 -37.68
C ALA A 48 28.15 -2.77 -36.44
N ILE A 49 28.16 -1.44 -36.31
CA ILE A 49 27.48 -0.74 -35.20
C ILE A 49 25.99 -1.04 -35.19
N ALA A 50 25.35 -1.02 -36.36
CA ALA A 50 23.92 -1.26 -36.47
C ALA A 50 23.54 -2.70 -36.12
N VAL A 51 24.35 -3.69 -36.53
CA VAL A 51 24.21 -5.10 -36.11
C VAL A 51 24.41 -5.24 -34.59
N ILE A 52 25.40 -4.57 -34.00
CA ILE A 52 25.62 -4.58 -32.55
C ILE A 52 24.44 -3.96 -31.81
N MET A 53 23.89 -2.83 -32.29
CA MET A 53 22.69 -2.22 -31.69
C MET A 53 21.46 -3.11 -31.82
N ALA A 54 21.22 -3.72 -32.99
CA ALA A 54 20.12 -4.65 -33.20
C ALA A 54 20.28 -5.90 -32.29
N PHE A 55 21.50 -6.41 -32.14
CA PHE A 55 21.80 -7.53 -31.25
C PHE A 55 21.64 -7.14 -29.77
N ALA A 56 22.05 -5.93 -29.37
CA ALA A 56 21.86 -5.41 -28.02
C ALA A 56 20.36 -5.20 -27.70
N LEU A 57 19.59 -4.66 -28.64
CA LEU A 57 18.14 -4.52 -28.54
C LEU A 57 17.44 -5.89 -28.49
N TRP A 58 17.89 -6.86 -29.29
CA TRP A 58 17.39 -8.24 -29.26
C TRP A 58 17.72 -8.94 -27.94
N LEU A 59 18.95 -8.80 -27.43
CA LEU A 59 19.37 -9.29 -26.13
C LEU A 59 18.56 -8.63 -25.00
N TYR A 60 18.30 -7.32 -25.10
CA TYR A 60 17.50 -6.59 -24.13
C TYR A 60 16.01 -7.00 -24.18
N ALA A 61 15.45 -7.21 -25.37
CA ALA A 61 14.10 -7.75 -25.55
C ALA A 61 13.99 -9.20 -25.03
N LYS A 62 15.07 -9.98 -25.15
CA LYS A 62 15.18 -11.32 -24.56
C LYS A 62 15.38 -11.34 -23.04
N ARG A 63 15.68 -10.21 -22.39
CA ARG A 63 15.83 -10.12 -20.92
C ARG A 63 14.51 -10.03 -20.15
N LYS A 64 13.35 -10.08 -20.82
CA LYS A 64 12.07 -10.28 -20.14
C LYS A 64 12.00 -11.73 -19.64
N ASP A 65 12.52 -11.93 -18.43
CA ASP A 65 12.63 -13.25 -17.83
C ASP A 65 11.33 -13.61 -17.12
N GLY A 66 10.54 -14.46 -17.77
CA GLY A 66 9.51 -15.24 -17.11
C GLY A 66 8.08 -14.75 -17.28
N ILE A 67 7.22 -15.29 -16.41
CA ILE A 67 5.76 -15.09 -16.46
C ILE A 67 5.32 -14.35 -15.21
N GLY A 68 4.66 -13.22 -15.44
CA GLY A 68 4.02 -12.43 -14.39
C GLY A 68 2.59 -12.91 -14.19
N VAL A 69 2.15 -13.08 -12.96
CA VAL A 69 0.75 -13.43 -12.67
C VAL A 69 0.16 -12.39 -11.73
N LEU A 70 -0.81 -11.61 -12.18
CA LEU A 70 -1.51 -10.68 -11.31
C LEU A 70 -2.75 -11.34 -10.72
N VAL A 71 -2.71 -11.66 -9.43
CA VAL A 71 -3.89 -12.10 -8.67
C VAL A 71 -4.57 -10.87 -8.11
N HIS A 72 -5.75 -10.55 -8.65
CA HIS A 72 -6.51 -9.37 -8.27
C HIS A 72 -7.93 -9.76 -7.83
N LEU A 73 -8.12 -9.89 -6.53
CA LEU A 73 -9.38 -10.35 -5.93
C LEU A 73 -10.01 -9.24 -5.06
N PRO A 74 -10.65 -8.21 -5.66
CA PRO A 74 -11.32 -7.17 -4.91
C PRO A 74 -12.60 -7.71 -4.28
N ARG A 75 -13.01 -7.16 -3.12
CA ARG A 75 -14.35 -7.40 -2.57
C ARG A 75 -15.42 -6.72 -3.42
N GLY A 76 -16.52 -7.44 -3.66
CA GLY A 76 -17.67 -6.97 -4.42
C GLY A 76 -18.24 -5.67 -3.85
N GLY A 77 -18.66 -4.77 -4.74
CA GLY A 77 -19.37 -3.53 -4.41
C GLY A 77 -18.64 -2.22 -4.75
N GLY A 78 -17.31 -2.25 -4.91
CA GLY A 78 -16.55 -1.07 -5.36
C GLY A 78 -16.61 -0.92 -6.88
N ARG A 79 -17.55 -0.11 -7.40
CA ARG A 79 -17.59 0.30 -8.83
C ARG A 79 -16.20 0.75 -9.28
N ASN A 80 -15.65 0.08 -10.31
CA ASN A 80 -14.64 0.56 -11.26
C ASN A 80 -13.72 1.69 -10.75
N VAL A 81 -13.09 1.48 -9.59
CA VAL A 81 -11.93 2.30 -9.25
C VAL A 81 -10.82 1.75 -10.13
N LYS A 82 -10.71 2.29 -11.35
CA LYS A 82 -9.45 2.33 -12.09
C LYS A 82 -8.49 3.13 -11.21
N SER A 83 -8.01 2.53 -10.12
CA SER A 83 -7.02 3.18 -9.28
C SER A 83 -5.77 3.31 -10.13
N ASP A 84 -5.14 4.48 -10.15
CA ASP A 84 -3.85 4.73 -10.80
C ASP A 84 -2.81 3.64 -10.49
N ALA A 85 -2.93 2.99 -9.32
CA ALA A 85 -2.15 1.81 -8.95
C ALA A 85 -2.17 0.69 -10.01
N PHE A 86 -3.30 0.42 -10.67
CA PHE A 86 -3.40 -0.62 -11.70
C PHE A 86 -2.60 -0.30 -12.94
N GLU A 87 -2.63 0.95 -13.41
CA GLU A 87 -1.84 1.35 -14.58
C GLU A 87 -0.35 1.22 -14.28
N VAL A 88 0.07 1.49 -13.04
CA VAL A 88 1.48 1.29 -12.66
C VAL A 88 1.83 -0.20 -12.63
N VAL A 89 0.95 -1.05 -12.09
CA VAL A 89 1.13 -2.52 -12.07
C VAL A 89 1.23 -3.07 -13.49
N ASP A 90 0.31 -2.67 -14.35
CA ASP A 90 0.22 -3.10 -15.74
C ASP A 90 1.48 -2.75 -16.53
N ASN A 91 1.95 -1.51 -16.34
CA ASN A 91 3.21 -1.03 -16.90
C ASN A 91 4.42 -1.81 -16.37
N GLU A 92 4.48 -2.08 -15.07
CA GLU A 92 5.58 -2.84 -14.48
C GLU A 92 5.60 -4.31 -14.93
N LEU A 93 4.42 -4.95 -15.02
CA LEU A 93 4.29 -6.31 -15.53
C LEU A 93 4.73 -6.39 -17.00
N SER A 94 4.26 -5.46 -17.83
CA SER A 94 4.59 -5.40 -19.26
C SER A 94 6.07 -5.09 -19.51
N LYS A 95 6.75 -4.40 -18.58
CA LYS A 95 8.20 -4.18 -18.63
C LYS A 95 9.00 -5.42 -18.22
N LYS A 96 8.57 -6.12 -17.16
CA LYS A 96 9.36 -7.16 -16.49
C LYS A 96 9.11 -8.58 -17.03
N HIS A 97 7.92 -8.86 -17.55
CA HIS A 97 7.51 -10.21 -17.95
C HIS A 97 7.23 -10.31 -19.44
N ARG A 98 7.46 -11.50 -19.99
CA ARG A 98 7.15 -11.81 -21.38
C ARG A 98 5.64 -11.91 -21.59
N ASP A 99 4.99 -12.68 -20.72
CA ASP A 99 3.55 -12.87 -20.67
C ASP A 99 3.06 -12.58 -19.25
N TRP A 100 1.84 -12.04 -19.15
CA TRP A 100 1.16 -11.92 -17.87
C TRP A 100 -0.36 -12.01 -18.02
N PHE A 101 -1.05 -12.36 -16.94
CA PHE A 101 -2.50 -12.47 -16.91
C PHE A 101 -3.08 -12.04 -15.57
N ARG A 102 -4.38 -11.71 -15.59
CA ARG A 102 -5.16 -11.29 -14.42
C ARG A 102 -6.12 -12.39 -14.00
N SER A 103 -6.23 -12.60 -12.70
CA SER A 103 -7.24 -13.45 -12.06
C SER A 103 -8.22 -12.58 -11.24
N GLY A 104 -9.51 -12.54 -11.61
CA GLY A 104 -10.66 -12.08 -10.78
C GLY A 104 -11.97 -11.81 -11.57
N PRO A 105 -13.17 -11.70 -10.94
CA PRO A 105 -13.86 -12.65 -10.05
C PRO A 105 -15.09 -13.35 -10.69
N GLU A 106 -15.44 -14.55 -10.18
CA GLU A 106 -16.79 -15.13 -9.93
C GLU A 106 -16.57 -16.62 -9.59
N PRO A 107 -16.46 -17.00 -8.29
CA PRO A 107 -17.61 -17.05 -7.36
C PRO A 107 -17.31 -16.57 -5.92
N GLU A 108 -18.34 -16.42 -5.08
CA GLU A 108 -18.21 -16.47 -3.60
C GLU A 108 -18.43 -17.92 -3.15
N PRO A 109 -17.74 -18.48 -2.13
CA PRO A 109 -16.90 -17.92 -1.03
C PRO A 109 -15.37 -17.68 -1.26
N VAL A 110 -14.66 -17.19 -0.23
CA VAL A 110 -13.18 -16.92 -0.20
C VAL A 110 -12.34 -18.12 -0.68
N ASP A 111 -12.64 -19.33 -0.18
CA ASP A 111 -11.89 -20.53 -0.53
C ASP A 111 -12.01 -20.88 -2.01
N ASP A 112 -13.15 -20.58 -2.63
CA ASP A 112 -13.39 -20.84 -4.04
C ASP A 112 -12.63 -19.82 -4.90
N ARG A 113 -12.57 -18.56 -4.48
CA ARG A 113 -11.72 -17.55 -5.15
C ARG A 113 -10.25 -17.91 -5.10
N ALA A 114 -9.75 -18.34 -3.94
CA ALA A 114 -8.37 -18.80 -3.81
C ALA A 114 -8.10 -20.07 -4.66
N GLY A 115 -9.06 -21.01 -4.70
CA GLY A 115 -8.98 -22.21 -5.52
C GLY A 115 -8.94 -21.90 -7.02
N TRP A 116 -9.83 -21.03 -7.48
CA TRP A 116 -9.89 -20.59 -8.87
C TRP A 116 -8.63 -19.83 -9.28
N ALA A 117 -8.12 -18.93 -8.41
CA ALA A 117 -6.86 -18.25 -8.65
C ALA A 117 -5.69 -19.24 -8.78
N LEU A 118 -5.63 -20.26 -7.92
CA LEU A 118 -4.60 -21.30 -7.99
C LEU A 118 -4.73 -22.15 -9.27
N GLN A 119 -5.94 -22.56 -9.65
CA GLN A 119 -6.18 -23.29 -10.90
C GLN A 119 -5.78 -22.46 -12.12
N THR A 120 -6.10 -21.17 -12.12
CA THR A 120 -5.68 -20.24 -13.19
C THR A 120 -4.17 -20.13 -13.25
N ILE A 121 -3.49 -20.02 -12.10
CA ILE A 121 -2.03 -20.04 -12.02
C ILE A 121 -1.53 -21.35 -12.66
N GLN A 122 -1.95 -22.51 -12.16
CA GLN A 122 -1.52 -23.82 -12.65
C GLN A 122 -1.74 -24.02 -14.15
N HIS A 123 -2.91 -23.65 -14.66
CA HIS A 123 -3.24 -23.76 -16.08
C HIS A 123 -2.25 -22.96 -16.95
N ARG A 124 -1.98 -21.71 -16.56
CA ARG A 124 -1.05 -20.84 -17.29
C ARG A 124 0.41 -21.28 -17.15
N LEU A 125 0.77 -21.92 -16.04
CA LEU A 125 2.08 -22.58 -15.93
C LEU A 125 2.20 -23.75 -16.91
N GLY A 126 1.15 -24.55 -17.09
CA GLY A 126 1.14 -25.61 -18.10
C GLY A 126 1.27 -25.07 -19.53
N GLU A 127 0.56 -23.99 -19.86
CA GLU A 127 0.71 -23.32 -21.16
C GLU A 127 2.13 -22.82 -21.41
N ALA A 128 2.77 -22.26 -20.38
CA ALA A 128 4.14 -21.76 -20.44
C ALA A 128 5.17 -22.84 -20.72
N GLU A 129 5.10 -23.93 -19.95
CA GLU A 129 6.00 -25.06 -20.06
C GLU A 129 5.91 -25.70 -21.45
N SER A 130 4.69 -25.81 -22.00
CA SER A 130 4.47 -26.38 -23.33
C SER A 130 5.03 -25.53 -24.48
N ARG A 131 5.05 -24.21 -24.34
CA ARG A 131 5.50 -23.28 -25.40
C ARG A 131 7.02 -23.20 -25.54
N ASP A 132 7.74 -23.14 -24.42
CA ASP A 132 9.17 -22.79 -24.44
C ASP A 132 10.10 -23.98 -24.19
N GLY A 133 9.57 -25.13 -23.76
CA GLY A 133 10.40 -26.29 -23.36
C GLY A 133 11.39 -25.98 -22.23
N ARG A 134 11.22 -24.83 -21.57
CA ARG A 134 12.00 -24.31 -20.45
C ARG A 134 11.04 -24.03 -19.31
N ASN A 135 11.54 -24.04 -18.08
CA ASN A 135 10.80 -23.65 -16.89
C ASN A 135 11.09 -22.16 -16.59
N PRO A 136 10.34 -21.19 -17.16
CA PRO A 136 10.57 -19.79 -16.86
C PRO A 136 10.36 -19.51 -15.36
N PRO A 137 11.09 -18.53 -14.79
CA PRO A 137 10.77 -18.04 -13.45
C PRO A 137 9.36 -17.44 -13.44
N ILE A 138 8.63 -17.65 -12.34
CA ILE A 138 7.24 -17.18 -12.20
C ILE A 138 7.20 -16.13 -11.11
N SER A 139 6.67 -14.97 -11.45
CA SER A 139 6.46 -13.87 -10.51
C SER A 139 4.98 -13.67 -10.27
N LEU A 140 4.51 -14.01 -9.07
CA LEU A 140 3.13 -13.82 -8.64
C LEU A 140 2.95 -12.45 -7.98
N TYR A 141 2.08 -11.60 -8.49
CA TYR A 141 1.76 -10.29 -7.94
C TYR A 141 0.38 -10.36 -7.28
N ILE A 142 0.33 -10.21 -5.96
CA ILE A 142 -0.91 -10.36 -5.20
C ILE A 142 -1.47 -8.99 -4.82
N HIS A 143 -2.72 -8.75 -5.21
CA HIS A 143 -3.55 -7.64 -4.79
C HIS A 143 -4.91 -8.16 -4.33
N CYS A 144 -4.96 -8.62 -3.08
CA CYS A 144 -6.17 -9.11 -2.43
C CYS A 144 -6.13 -8.81 -0.92
N HIS A 145 -7.25 -9.04 -0.22
CA HIS A 145 -7.27 -8.93 1.24
C HIS A 145 -6.54 -10.10 1.91
N HIS A 146 -6.21 -9.95 3.19
CA HIS A 146 -5.43 -10.95 3.93
C HIS A 146 -6.04 -12.35 3.96
N PRO A 147 -7.38 -12.54 4.12
CA PRO A 147 -7.99 -13.87 4.09
C PRO A 147 -7.76 -14.62 2.77
N GLU A 148 -7.93 -13.93 1.65
CA GLU A 148 -7.72 -14.46 0.30
C GLU A 148 -6.24 -14.77 0.07
N ALA A 149 -5.34 -13.87 0.46
CA ALA A 149 -3.90 -14.07 0.34
C ALA A 149 -3.45 -15.30 1.15
N PHE A 150 -3.92 -15.42 2.39
CA PHE A 150 -3.64 -16.55 3.26
C PHE A 150 -4.19 -17.86 2.69
N ALA A 151 -5.46 -17.88 2.27
CA ALA A 151 -6.08 -19.06 1.68
C ALA A 151 -5.37 -19.50 0.39
N LEU A 152 -4.97 -18.54 -0.46
CA LEU A 152 -4.19 -18.83 -1.66
C LEU A 152 -2.84 -19.45 -1.31
N GLY A 153 -2.13 -18.91 -0.31
CA GLY A 153 -0.89 -19.48 0.21
C GLY A 153 -1.06 -20.91 0.70
N ALA A 154 -2.11 -21.19 1.48
CA ALA A 154 -2.40 -22.51 2.02
C ALA A 154 -2.72 -23.54 0.92
N LYS A 155 -3.53 -23.16 -0.08
CA LYS A 155 -3.82 -24.04 -1.22
C LYS A 155 -2.58 -24.27 -2.09
N ALA A 156 -1.76 -23.24 -2.27
CA ALA A 156 -0.50 -23.36 -3.00
C ALA A 156 0.47 -24.32 -2.29
N GLN A 157 0.58 -24.26 -0.96
CA GLN A 157 1.34 -25.23 -0.17
C GLN A 157 0.86 -26.66 -0.43
N GLN A 158 -0.45 -26.90 -0.36
CA GLN A 158 -1.01 -28.24 -0.61
C GLN A 158 -0.67 -28.72 -2.03
N ALA A 159 -0.94 -27.91 -3.04
CA ALA A 159 -0.71 -28.24 -4.44
C ALA A 159 0.77 -28.48 -4.77
N TRP A 160 1.71 -27.82 -4.09
CA TRP A 160 3.14 -27.98 -4.34
C TRP A 160 3.81 -29.07 -3.51
N HIS A 161 3.22 -29.47 -2.37
CA HIS A 161 3.75 -30.54 -1.53
C HIS A 161 3.20 -31.93 -1.87
N GLU A 162 1.98 -32.03 -2.39
CA GLU A 162 1.43 -33.30 -2.86
C GLU A 162 2.30 -33.84 -4.00
N LYS A 163 3.05 -34.91 -3.73
CA LYS A 163 3.71 -35.67 -4.79
C LYS A 163 2.58 -36.17 -5.71
N PRO A 164 2.71 -36.05 -7.04
CA PRO A 164 1.73 -36.66 -7.94
C PRO A 164 1.74 -38.18 -7.72
N THR A 165 0.78 -38.69 -6.95
CA THR A 165 0.68 -40.11 -6.59
C THR A 165 -0.10 -40.93 -7.62
N GLY A 166 -0.42 -40.36 -8.79
CA GLY A 166 -1.15 -41.08 -9.83
C GLY A 166 -0.84 -40.56 -11.23
N ARG A 167 -0.88 -41.48 -12.21
CA ARG A 167 -0.83 -41.23 -13.67
C ARG A 167 -2.06 -40.45 -14.17
N SER A 168 -2.48 -39.38 -13.48
CA SER A 168 -3.39 -38.42 -14.13
C SER A 168 -2.54 -37.64 -15.12
N ALA A 169 -2.74 -37.93 -16.41
CA ALA A 169 -1.96 -37.37 -17.51
C ALA A 169 -2.10 -35.84 -17.66
N ASP A 170 -3.00 -35.22 -16.90
CA ASP A 170 -3.39 -33.82 -17.10
C ASP A 170 -2.93 -32.87 -15.98
N ALA A 171 -2.38 -33.39 -14.87
CA ALA A 171 -1.84 -32.56 -13.79
C ALA A 171 -0.32 -32.40 -13.94
N VAL A 172 0.10 -31.55 -14.87
CA VAL A 172 1.50 -31.13 -15.03
C VAL A 172 1.87 -30.24 -13.85
N LEU A 173 2.22 -30.85 -12.72
CA LEU A 173 2.94 -30.13 -11.68
C LEU A 173 4.43 -30.09 -12.06
N PRO A 174 5.07 -28.93 -11.87
CA PRO A 174 6.48 -28.75 -12.16
C PRO A 174 7.31 -29.86 -11.48
N SER A 175 8.13 -30.57 -12.26
CA SER A 175 8.95 -31.68 -11.73
C SER A 175 9.77 -31.21 -10.51
N LYS A 176 10.07 -32.10 -9.55
CA LYS A 176 10.88 -31.77 -8.35
C LYS A 176 12.23 -31.07 -8.60
N ASN A 177 12.73 -31.11 -9.84
CA ASN A 177 13.97 -30.45 -10.28
C ASN A 177 13.74 -29.11 -11.01
N SER A 178 12.49 -28.73 -11.24
CA SER A 178 12.15 -27.40 -11.72
C SER A 178 12.29 -26.44 -10.53
N TYR A 179 13.41 -25.72 -10.52
CA TYR A 179 13.64 -24.58 -9.64
C TYR A 179 12.67 -23.48 -10.04
N LEU A 180 11.42 -23.64 -9.65
CA LEU A 180 10.40 -22.63 -9.79
C LEU A 180 10.85 -21.49 -8.88
N ARG A 181 11.54 -20.52 -9.47
CA ARG A 181 11.93 -19.28 -8.80
C ARG A 181 10.66 -18.48 -8.64
N PHE A 182 9.89 -18.86 -7.63
CA PHE A 182 8.58 -18.32 -7.34
C PHE A 182 8.77 -17.05 -6.52
N ARG A 183 8.68 -15.92 -7.20
CA ARG A 183 8.74 -14.60 -6.57
C ARG A 183 7.33 -14.09 -6.33
N VAL A 184 6.94 -13.86 -5.09
CA VAL A 184 5.66 -13.23 -4.80
C VAL A 184 5.87 -11.75 -4.60
N GLY A 185 5.48 -10.97 -5.59
CA GLY A 185 5.21 -9.55 -5.55
C GLY A 185 3.98 -9.24 -4.69
N ALA A 186 4.01 -8.23 -3.83
CA ALA A 186 2.78 -7.53 -3.46
C ALA A 186 2.92 -6.03 -3.65
N PHE A 187 1.81 -5.42 -4.03
CA PHE A 187 1.64 -3.98 -4.02
C PHE A 187 1.08 -3.64 -2.65
N SER A 188 1.90 -3.01 -1.82
CA SER A 188 1.34 -2.35 -0.63
C SER A 188 1.28 -0.86 -0.90
N THR A 189 0.07 -0.31 -0.93
CA THR A 189 -0.13 1.06 -0.47
C THR A 189 -0.03 1.05 1.06
N PHE A 190 1.10 0.59 1.61
CA PHE A 190 1.34 0.79 3.03
C PHE A 190 1.57 2.28 3.17
N ARG A 191 0.50 2.98 3.54
CA ARG A 191 0.45 4.42 3.64
C ARG A 191 1.33 4.79 4.82
N MET A 192 2.61 5.06 4.57
CA MET A 192 3.37 5.85 5.52
C MET A 192 2.66 7.20 5.56
N ASP A 193 2.00 7.48 6.67
CA ASP A 193 1.44 8.80 6.91
C ASP A 193 2.53 9.85 6.67
N ARG A 194 2.15 10.98 6.06
CA ARG A 194 2.96 12.18 5.73
C ARG A 194 3.59 12.23 4.33
N GLY A 195 2.75 12.58 3.34
CA GLY A 195 3.12 13.57 2.31
C GLY A 195 4.17 13.19 1.24
N LEU A 196 4.81 12.03 1.32
CA LEU A 196 5.67 11.53 0.24
C LEU A 196 4.80 10.81 -0.80
N SER A 197 4.95 11.21 -2.06
CA SER A 197 4.40 10.53 -3.22
C SER A 197 4.88 9.08 -3.23
N CYS A 198 4.09 8.15 -2.66
CA CYS A 198 4.37 6.73 -2.72
C CYS A 198 4.24 6.27 -4.18
N THR A 199 5.37 6.16 -4.89
CA THR A 199 5.41 5.28 -6.05
C THR A 199 5.07 3.88 -5.54
N PRO A 200 4.13 3.15 -6.16
CA PRO A 200 3.80 1.81 -5.71
C PRO A 200 5.03 0.93 -5.92
N ASP A 201 5.67 0.54 -4.83
CA ASP A 201 6.81 -0.35 -4.86
C ASP A 201 6.37 -1.81 -4.97
N VAL A 202 7.12 -2.59 -5.74
CA VAL A 202 6.94 -4.03 -5.91
C VAL A 202 7.89 -4.75 -4.98
N TYR A 203 7.37 -5.31 -3.90
CA TYR A 203 8.15 -6.12 -2.97
C TYR A 203 8.06 -7.59 -3.33
N SER A 204 9.18 -8.31 -3.45
CA SER A 204 9.18 -9.73 -3.82
C SER A 204 9.72 -10.65 -2.72
N LEU A 205 9.09 -11.80 -2.50
CA LEU A 205 9.61 -12.91 -1.69
C LEU A 205 9.98 -14.12 -2.57
N ASP A 206 11.18 -14.67 -2.40
CA ASP A 206 11.61 -15.92 -3.03
C ASP A 206 11.18 -17.13 -2.18
N PHE A 207 10.08 -17.78 -2.58
CA PHE A 207 9.54 -18.94 -1.86
C PHE A 207 10.44 -20.16 -1.92
N SER A 208 11.35 -20.25 -2.91
CA SER A 208 12.31 -21.35 -2.96
C SER A 208 13.22 -21.36 -1.73
N ARG A 209 13.48 -20.18 -1.15
CA ARG A 209 14.20 -20.03 0.12
C ARG A 209 13.31 -20.37 1.32
N LEU A 210 12.06 -19.91 1.31
CA LEU A 210 11.09 -20.19 2.38
C LEU A 210 10.75 -21.67 2.51
N PHE A 211 10.76 -22.46 1.44
CA PHE A 211 10.53 -23.91 1.54
C PHE A 211 11.77 -24.71 1.96
N ARG A 212 12.97 -24.14 1.85
CA ARG A 212 14.24 -24.78 2.21
C ARG A 212 14.64 -24.56 3.68
N VAL A 213 13.69 -24.20 4.55
CA VAL A 213 13.97 -23.91 5.96
C VAL A 213 14.78 -25.04 6.57
N ASN A 214 15.99 -24.72 7.02
CA ASN A 214 16.75 -25.63 7.86
C ASN A 214 15.97 -25.80 9.18
N PRO A 215 15.48 -27.01 9.52
CA PRO A 215 14.74 -27.24 10.76
C PRO A 215 15.55 -26.91 12.02
N ASN A 216 16.88 -26.79 11.89
CA ASN A 216 17.80 -26.45 12.97
C ASN A 216 18.18 -24.97 13.02
N ARG A 217 17.54 -24.08 12.25
CA ARG A 217 17.77 -22.64 12.35
C ARG A 217 17.37 -22.18 13.76
N THR A 218 18.34 -21.67 14.52
CA THR A 218 18.10 -21.07 15.83
C THR A 218 17.32 -19.77 15.64
N ALA A 219 16.14 -19.71 16.24
CA ALA A 219 15.28 -18.54 16.12
C ALA A 219 15.87 -17.34 16.87
N ARG A 220 15.59 -16.12 16.39
CA ARG A 220 15.74 -14.92 17.22
C ARG A 220 14.83 -15.05 18.44
N LYS A 221 15.17 -14.40 19.55
CA LYS A 221 14.31 -14.43 20.74
C LYS A 221 13.07 -13.56 20.51
N HIS A 222 11.90 -14.18 20.34
CA HIS A 222 10.62 -13.47 20.30
C HIS A 222 9.93 -13.46 21.67
N LYS A 223 9.10 -12.44 21.93
CA LYS A 223 8.35 -12.32 23.18
C LYS A 223 7.16 -13.28 23.19
N PHE A 224 7.11 -14.13 24.20
CA PHE A 224 6.03 -15.08 24.40
C PHE A 224 5.05 -14.57 25.45
N HIS A 225 3.75 -14.71 25.15
CA HIS A 225 2.69 -14.33 26.07
C HIS A 225 1.86 -15.56 26.42
N ARG A 226 1.89 -15.90 27.71
CA ARG A 226 0.92 -16.82 28.29
C ARG A 226 -0.41 -16.07 28.39
N LEU A 227 -1.42 -16.50 27.64
CA LEU A 227 -2.79 -16.08 27.90
C LEU A 227 -3.22 -16.77 29.21
N GLU A 228 -3.92 -16.05 30.09
CA GLU A 228 -4.44 -16.59 31.37
C GLU A 228 -5.25 -17.87 31.14
N ASP A 229 -5.54 -18.64 32.20
CA ASP A 229 -6.13 -19.99 32.15
C ASP A 229 -7.53 -20.02 31.48
N GLY A 230 -7.52 -19.83 30.16
CA GLY A 230 -8.63 -20.10 29.28
C GLY A 230 -8.87 -21.60 29.26
N ASP A 231 -10.12 -21.95 29.02
CA ASP A 231 -10.59 -23.32 28.94
C ASP A 231 -9.61 -24.19 28.13
N ARG A 232 -9.05 -25.22 28.79
CA ARG A 232 -8.07 -26.15 28.21
C ARG A 232 -8.62 -26.91 27.00
N ALA A 233 -9.92 -26.80 26.72
CA ALA A 233 -10.58 -27.38 25.56
C ALA A 233 -9.94 -27.00 24.22
N HIS A 234 -9.23 -25.86 24.11
CA HIS A 234 -8.69 -25.38 22.83
C HIS A 234 -7.15 -25.30 22.83
N ASN A 235 -6.49 -26.39 22.40
CA ASN A 235 -5.04 -26.43 22.14
C ASN A 235 -4.69 -25.69 20.84
N ARG A 236 -4.75 -24.35 20.86
CA ARG A 236 -4.47 -23.48 19.70
C ARG A 236 -3.55 -22.33 20.07
N LEU A 237 -2.61 -22.03 19.18
CA LEU A 237 -1.65 -20.94 19.32
C LEU A 237 -2.07 -19.74 18.48
N ALA A 238 -2.13 -18.56 19.10
CA ALA A 238 -2.23 -17.30 18.38
C ALA A 238 -0.84 -16.86 17.89
N LEU A 239 -0.75 -16.43 16.64
CA LEU A 239 0.43 -15.82 16.05
C LEU A 239 0.11 -14.36 15.72
N ILE A 240 0.61 -13.44 16.55
CA ILE A 240 0.31 -12.01 16.47
C ILE A 240 1.51 -11.30 15.84
N ILE A 241 1.34 -10.76 14.64
CA ILE A 241 2.41 -10.13 13.85
C ILE A 241 2.01 -8.69 13.54
N HIS A 242 2.62 -7.75 14.25
CA HIS A 242 2.41 -6.32 14.05
C HIS A 242 3.51 -5.74 13.15
N VAL A 243 3.16 -5.25 11.97
CA VAL A 243 4.04 -4.44 11.12
C VAL A 243 3.71 -2.99 11.40
N HIS A 244 4.64 -2.24 12.01
CA HIS A 244 4.35 -0.92 12.57
C HIS A 244 5.17 0.18 11.90
N GLY A 245 4.56 1.34 11.68
CA GLY A 245 5.24 2.58 11.31
C GLY A 245 6.08 3.14 12.45
N GLU A 246 6.80 4.23 12.19
CA GLU A 246 7.64 4.92 13.18
C GLU A 246 6.82 5.57 14.32
N HIS A 247 5.54 5.87 14.08
CA HIS A 247 4.65 6.55 15.02
C HIS A 247 3.53 5.68 15.58
N ASP A 248 3.47 4.41 15.18
CA ASP A 248 2.45 3.49 15.68
C ASP A 248 2.80 3.02 17.09
N ASP A 249 1.80 2.91 17.98
CA ASP A 249 1.97 2.24 19.27
C ASP A 249 1.90 0.71 19.10
N PRO A 250 3.02 -0.02 19.18
CA PRO A 250 3.02 -1.46 18.98
C PRO A 250 2.29 -2.24 20.07
N GLU A 251 2.15 -1.67 21.28
CA GLU A 251 1.47 -2.34 22.39
C GLU A 251 -0.05 -2.21 22.27
N ALA A 252 -0.58 -1.16 21.65
CA ALA A 252 -2.02 -1.03 21.38
C ALA A 252 -2.54 -2.16 20.48
N PHE A 253 -1.93 -2.36 19.31
CA PHE A 253 -2.32 -3.45 18.39
C PHE A 253 -2.22 -4.82 19.07
N LYS A 254 -1.10 -5.05 19.76
CA LYS A 254 -0.84 -6.31 20.46
C LYS A 254 -1.87 -6.58 21.55
N ARG A 255 -2.25 -5.59 22.34
CA ARG A 255 -3.31 -5.70 23.37
C ARG A 255 -4.65 -6.08 22.75
N PHE A 256 -5.05 -5.44 21.66
CA PHE A 256 -6.30 -5.78 20.96
C PHE A 256 -6.28 -7.19 20.37
N ALA A 257 -5.19 -7.57 19.71
CA ALA A 257 -5.04 -8.92 19.17
C ALA A 257 -4.99 -10.00 20.26
N LEU A 258 -4.33 -9.74 21.40
CA LEU A 258 -4.32 -10.65 22.55
C LEU A 258 -5.71 -10.82 23.16
N CYS A 259 -6.45 -9.72 23.34
CA CYS A 259 -7.82 -9.74 23.85
C CYS A 259 -8.74 -10.56 22.91
N ALA A 260 -8.65 -10.30 21.61
CA ALA A 260 -9.38 -11.03 20.59
C ALA A 260 -9.02 -12.52 20.57
N ALA A 261 -7.73 -12.87 20.62
CA ALA A 261 -7.25 -14.25 20.66
C ALA A 261 -7.77 -15.04 21.87
N TYR A 262 -7.97 -14.36 23.01
CA TYR A 262 -8.52 -14.96 24.22
C TYR A 262 -10.05 -15.17 24.16
N GLY A 263 -10.74 -14.53 23.22
CA GLY A 263 -12.21 -14.48 23.17
C GLY A 263 -12.81 -13.37 24.03
N GLY A 264 -12.03 -12.35 24.36
CA GLY A 264 -12.53 -11.09 24.92
C GLY A 264 -13.20 -10.23 23.84
N GLU A 265 -13.33 -8.93 24.10
CA GLU A 265 -13.91 -8.03 23.12
C GLU A 265 -13.09 -8.06 21.81
N PRO A 266 -13.74 -8.31 20.67
CA PRO A 266 -13.04 -8.57 19.41
C PRO A 266 -12.20 -7.38 18.94
N ASN A 267 -12.48 -6.16 19.42
CA ASN A 267 -11.73 -4.96 19.03
C ASN A 267 -11.58 -4.79 17.51
N GLY A 268 -12.58 -5.21 16.74
CA GLY A 268 -12.57 -5.20 15.27
C GLY A 268 -12.19 -6.53 14.62
N TYR A 269 -11.72 -7.51 15.36
CA TYR A 269 -11.41 -8.84 14.84
C TYR A 269 -12.66 -9.74 14.74
N GLN A 270 -12.80 -10.45 13.63
CA GLN A 270 -13.88 -11.43 13.45
C GLN A 270 -13.51 -12.79 14.06
N VAL A 271 -13.55 -12.88 15.39
CA VAL A 271 -13.23 -14.07 16.17
C VAL A 271 -14.49 -14.93 16.37
N ARG A 272 -14.43 -16.22 16.02
CA ARG A 272 -15.45 -17.22 16.37
C ARG A 272 -15.05 -17.95 17.66
N ASP A 273 -15.95 -18.68 18.30
CA ASP A 273 -15.57 -19.49 19.49
C ASP A 273 -14.47 -20.51 19.19
N THR A 274 -14.47 -21.05 17.96
CA THR A 274 -13.38 -21.92 17.51
C THR A 274 -12.06 -21.17 17.33
N ASP A 275 -12.01 -19.85 17.23
CA ASP A 275 -10.78 -19.09 17.02
C ASP A 275 -10.06 -18.73 18.34
N ARG A 276 -10.60 -19.13 19.50
CA ARG A 276 -9.96 -18.91 20.80
C ARG A 276 -8.65 -19.69 20.92
N CYS A 277 -7.65 -19.04 21.49
CA CYS A 277 -6.31 -19.56 21.68
C CYS A 277 -5.95 -19.52 23.16
N ASN A 278 -5.11 -20.48 23.60
CA ASN A 278 -4.66 -20.57 24.99
C ASN A 278 -3.26 -19.94 25.21
N ARG A 279 -2.56 -19.62 24.12
CA ARG A 279 -1.21 -19.06 24.10
C ARG A 279 -1.04 -18.13 22.90
N ALA A 280 -0.12 -17.18 23.01
CA ALA A 280 0.20 -16.26 21.93
C ALA A 280 1.72 -16.09 21.75
N LEU A 281 2.17 -16.17 20.50
CA LEU A 281 3.48 -15.72 20.07
C LEU A 281 3.33 -14.34 19.43
N CYS A 282 3.95 -13.32 20.02
CA CYS A 282 3.83 -11.94 19.57
C CYS A 282 5.15 -11.47 18.97
N THR A 283 5.07 -10.86 17.79
CA THR A 283 6.21 -10.18 17.18
C THR A 283 5.77 -8.83 16.63
N SER A 284 6.65 -7.84 16.78
CA SER A 284 6.51 -6.52 16.17
C SER A 284 7.69 -6.33 15.23
N ILE A 285 7.41 -5.90 14.01
CA ILE A 285 8.38 -5.73 12.93
C ILE A 285 8.25 -4.28 12.45
N PRO A 286 9.30 -3.45 12.53
CA PRO A 286 9.27 -2.13 11.91
C PRO A 286 8.98 -2.26 10.42
N ALA A 287 8.04 -1.47 9.90
CA ALA A 287 7.68 -1.47 8.49
C ALA A 287 8.91 -1.21 7.61
N SER A 288 9.77 -0.27 8.01
CA SER A 288 11.03 0.04 7.33
C SER A 288 11.96 -1.18 7.24
N GLU A 289 12.10 -1.97 8.31
CA GLU A 289 12.91 -3.19 8.31
C GLU A 289 12.33 -4.25 7.37
N LEU A 290 11.00 -4.48 7.44
CA LEU A 290 10.34 -5.46 6.59
C LEU A 290 10.48 -5.10 5.11
N PHE A 291 10.13 -3.86 4.73
CA PHE A 291 10.13 -3.44 3.33
C PHE A 291 11.54 -3.32 2.76
N GLN A 292 12.50 -2.80 3.52
CA GLN A 292 13.90 -2.78 3.11
C GLN A 292 14.44 -4.21 2.96
N GLY A 293 14.04 -5.14 3.83
CA GLY A 293 14.39 -6.54 3.71
C GLY A 293 13.82 -7.17 2.45
N LEU A 294 12.54 -6.92 2.16
CA LEU A 294 11.89 -7.41 0.94
C LEU A 294 12.54 -6.86 -0.34
N GLU A 295 12.96 -5.60 -0.34
CA GLU A 295 13.66 -4.99 -1.47
C GLU A 295 15.05 -5.62 -1.68
N LYS A 296 15.78 -5.87 -0.59
CA LYS A 296 17.14 -6.45 -0.63
C LYS A 296 17.16 -7.98 -0.75
N GLY A 297 16.01 -8.65 -0.74
CA GLY A 297 15.92 -10.12 -0.72
C GLY A 297 16.44 -10.77 0.57
N THR A 298 16.32 -10.04 1.68
CA THR A 298 16.55 -10.52 3.07
C THR A 298 15.26 -10.57 3.88
N GLY A 299 14.12 -10.17 3.31
CA GLY A 299 12.81 -10.25 3.98
C GLY A 299 12.41 -11.69 4.31
N GLU A 300 12.92 -12.66 3.56
CA GLU A 300 12.78 -14.09 3.84
C GLU A 300 13.37 -14.45 5.21
N ASP A 301 14.46 -13.82 5.64
CA ASP A 301 15.10 -14.15 6.92
C ASP A 301 14.21 -13.80 8.11
N ILE A 302 13.47 -12.70 8.03
CA ILE A 302 12.49 -12.28 9.05
C ILE A 302 11.40 -13.35 9.18
N LEU A 303 10.89 -13.85 8.05
CA LEU A 303 9.87 -14.89 8.02
C LEU A 303 10.40 -16.24 8.51
N LEU A 304 11.63 -16.59 8.12
CA LEU A 304 12.28 -17.83 8.55
C LEU A 304 12.50 -17.84 10.06
N ASP A 305 12.93 -16.71 10.64
CA ASP A 305 13.09 -16.58 12.10
C ASP A 305 11.73 -16.68 12.81
N LEU A 306 10.68 -16.06 12.26
CA LEU A 306 9.32 -16.17 12.76
C LEU A 306 8.81 -17.62 12.75
N PHE A 307 9.01 -18.35 11.65
CA PHE A 307 8.58 -19.75 11.55
C PHE A 307 9.41 -20.69 12.43
N ALA A 308 10.71 -20.46 12.58
CA ALA A 308 11.55 -21.20 13.52
C ALA A 308 11.04 -21.03 14.96
N SER A 309 10.71 -19.80 15.34
CA SER A 309 10.13 -19.48 16.66
C SER A 309 8.80 -20.17 16.87
N TYR A 310 7.90 -20.08 15.90
CA TYR A 310 6.61 -20.76 15.96
C TYR A 310 6.77 -22.28 16.13
N ARG A 311 7.66 -22.92 15.36
CA ARG A 311 7.89 -24.37 15.42
C ARG A 311 8.47 -24.80 16.76
N GLU A 312 9.46 -24.06 17.26
CA GLU A 312 10.05 -24.30 18.58
C GLU A 312 8.98 -24.20 19.67
N GLN A 313 8.20 -23.13 19.66
CA GLN A 313 7.13 -22.94 20.64
C GLN A 313 6.04 -24.01 20.52
N SER A 314 5.63 -24.34 19.30
CA SER A 314 4.68 -25.42 19.05
C SER A 314 5.19 -26.75 19.63
N ARG A 315 6.47 -27.09 19.42
CA ARG A 315 7.08 -28.30 19.95
C ARG A 315 7.11 -28.30 21.48
N ASN A 316 7.51 -27.19 22.08
CA ASN A 316 7.59 -27.04 23.53
C ASN A 316 6.22 -27.15 24.21
N MET A 317 5.15 -26.68 23.56
CA MET A 317 3.81 -26.65 24.14
C MET A 317 2.97 -27.88 23.84
N PHE A 318 3.05 -28.40 22.61
CA PHE A 318 2.13 -29.43 22.11
C PHE A 318 2.84 -30.74 21.75
N GLY A 319 4.18 -30.80 21.90
CA GLY A 319 4.97 -31.98 21.55
C GLY A 319 5.18 -32.18 20.03
N HIS A 320 4.67 -31.28 19.19
CA HIS A 320 4.84 -31.31 17.74
C HIS A 320 4.99 -29.90 17.16
N ASP A 321 5.66 -29.74 16.02
CA ASP A 321 5.96 -28.44 15.39
C ASP A 321 4.88 -27.95 14.39
N ARG A 322 3.79 -28.70 14.23
CA ARG A 322 2.69 -28.42 13.28
C ARG A 322 1.34 -28.19 13.96
N THR A 323 1.28 -27.34 14.98
CA THR A 323 0.00 -26.96 15.61
C THR A 323 -0.75 -25.92 14.77
N PRO A 324 -2.04 -26.12 14.44
CA PRO A 324 -2.86 -25.09 13.80
C PRO A 324 -2.84 -23.77 14.58
N VAL A 325 -2.65 -22.65 13.87
CA VAL A 325 -2.57 -21.32 14.49
C VAL A 325 -3.72 -20.40 14.08
N ARG A 326 -3.95 -19.37 14.89
CA ARG A 326 -4.77 -18.21 14.52
C ARG A 326 -3.87 -17.00 14.33
N VAL A 327 -3.82 -16.50 13.10
CA VAL A 327 -2.94 -15.40 12.72
C VAL A 327 -3.67 -14.08 12.88
N PHE A 328 -3.08 -13.15 13.60
CA PHE A 328 -3.53 -11.77 13.73
C PHE A 328 -2.43 -10.87 13.15
N THR A 329 -2.70 -10.15 12.07
CA THR A 329 -1.68 -9.28 11.46
C THR A 329 -2.29 -8.09 10.73
N ASN A 330 -1.54 -6.99 10.72
CA ASN A 330 -1.76 -5.81 9.88
C ASN A 330 -0.69 -5.67 8.77
N GLY A 331 0.18 -6.68 8.57
CA GLY A 331 1.23 -6.61 7.56
C GLY A 331 0.68 -6.69 6.12
N PRO A 332 1.52 -6.62 5.08
CA PRO A 332 1.04 -6.65 3.70
C PRO A 332 0.44 -8.02 3.30
N ALA A 333 -0.37 -8.05 2.23
CA ALA A 333 -0.94 -9.31 1.69
C ALA A 333 0.14 -10.37 1.39
N LEU A 334 1.34 -9.93 1.01
CA LEU A 334 2.52 -10.79 0.84
C LEU A 334 2.84 -11.62 2.08
N LEU A 335 2.80 -10.99 3.25
CA LEU A 335 3.04 -11.65 4.54
C LEU A 335 1.93 -12.68 4.80
N ALA A 336 0.67 -12.32 4.57
CA ALA A 336 -0.45 -13.24 4.75
C ALA A 336 -0.34 -14.47 3.82
N PHE A 337 0.05 -14.28 2.55
CA PHE A 337 0.32 -15.38 1.63
C PHE A 337 1.45 -16.27 2.13
N ALA A 338 2.58 -15.68 2.56
CA ALA A 338 3.70 -16.45 3.11
C ALA A 338 3.33 -17.27 4.35
N LEU A 339 2.52 -16.69 5.24
CA LEU A 339 1.99 -17.38 6.42
C LEU A 339 1.09 -18.54 6.02
N GLY A 340 0.16 -18.33 5.08
CA GLY A 340 -0.70 -19.40 4.55
C GLY A 340 0.11 -20.55 3.95
N ALA A 341 1.19 -20.24 3.24
CA ALA A 341 2.02 -21.24 2.59
C ALA A 341 2.93 -22.07 3.52
N GLN A 342 3.14 -21.63 4.76
CA GLN A 342 4.12 -22.24 5.68
C GLN A 342 3.48 -22.84 6.93
N LEU A 343 2.34 -22.31 7.36
CA LEU A 343 1.62 -22.80 8.53
C LEU A 343 0.91 -24.12 8.23
N PRO A 344 0.61 -24.95 9.25
CA PRO A 344 -0.04 -26.23 9.05
C PRO A 344 -1.53 -26.09 8.70
N ALA A 345 -2.09 -27.15 8.11
CA ALA A 345 -3.52 -27.25 7.80
C ALA A 345 -4.38 -26.98 9.05
N GLY A 346 -5.53 -26.31 8.84
CA GLY A 346 -6.41 -25.85 9.93
C GLY A 346 -5.99 -24.52 10.57
N SER A 347 -4.86 -23.95 10.16
CA SER A 347 -4.52 -22.56 10.49
C SER A 347 -5.43 -21.57 9.77
N ARG A 348 -5.72 -20.43 10.39
CA ARG A 348 -6.58 -19.38 9.81
C ARG A 348 -6.06 -18.00 10.15
N ILE A 349 -6.22 -17.05 9.24
CA ILE A 349 -6.09 -15.63 9.55
C ILE A 349 -7.41 -15.08 10.12
N ILE A 350 -7.30 -14.27 11.17
CA ILE A 350 -8.42 -13.57 11.77
C ILE A 350 -8.47 -12.17 11.16
N GLU A 351 -9.55 -11.91 10.46
CA GLU A 351 -9.73 -10.65 9.76
C GLU A 351 -9.98 -9.50 10.75
N PHE A 352 -9.25 -8.40 10.55
CA PHE A 352 -9.54 -7.13 11.19
C PHE A 352 -10.50 -6.31 10.32
N SER A 353 -11.63 -5.95 10.88
CA SER A 353 -12.64 -5.10 10.26
C SER A 353 -12.70 -3.78 11.05
N PRO A 354 -12.16 -2.68 10.50
CA PRO A 354 -12.17 -1.38 11.17
C PRO A 354 -13.57 -0.90 11.54
N SER A 355 -14.59 -1.28 10.76
CA SER A 355 -15.99 -0.96 11.04
C SER A 355 -16.56 -1.69 12.26
N GLN A 356 -15.92 -2.77 12.70
CA GLN A 356 -16.28 -3.53 13.89
C GLN A 356 -15.38 -3.22 15.08
N ALA A 357 -14.31 -2.43 14.89
CA ALA A 357 -13.54 -1.95 16.01
C ALA A 357 -14.49 -1.10 16.87
N PRO A 358 -14.59 -1.36 18.18
CA PRO A 358 -15.29 -0.46 19.07
C PRO A 358 -14.61 0.88 18.84
N SER A 359 -15.36 1.83 18.25
CA SER A 359 -14.94 3.23 18.22
C SER A 359 -14.46 3.50 19.63
N SER A 360 -13.20 3.86 19.82
CA SER A 360 -12.58 4.04 21.14
C SER A 360 -13.33 5.15 21.88
N LYS A 361 -14.49 4.78 22.43
CA LYS A 361 -15.38 5.58 23.24
C LYS A 361 -14.87 5.38 24.64
N THR A 362 -13.70 5.92 24.91
CA THR A 362 -13.38 6.36 26.26
C THR A 362 -14.51 7.32 26.62
N SER A 363 -15.23 6.94 27.66
CA SER A 363 -16.54 7.42 28.09
C SER A 363 -16.52 8.88 28.56
N THR A 364 -16.36 9.80 27.62
CA THR A 364 -16.98 11.12 27.65
C THR A 364 -17.92 11.11 26.45
N PRO A 365 -19.22 11.48 26.58
CA PRO A 365 -20.07 11.63 25.40
C PRO A 365 -19.28 12.44 24.37
N PRO A 366 -19.13 11.94 23.13
CA PRO A 366 -18.30 12.61 22.14
C PRO A 366 -18.79 14.05 22.09
N SER A 367 -17.95 14.99 22.52
CA SER A 367 -18.26 16.39 22.38
C SER A 367 -18.53 16.59 20.90
N GLU A 368 -19.70 17.18 20.64
CA GLU A 368 -20.21 17.39 19.30
C GLU A 368 -19.10 17.99 18.43
N LYS A 369 -18.81 17.37 17.29
CA LYS A 369 -17.73 17.86 16.44
C LYS A 369 -18.21 19.06 15.64
N VAL A 370 -17.36 20.08 15.55
CA VAL A 370 -17.59 21.29 14.77
C VAL A 370 -16.62 21.31 13.60
N ILE A 371 -17.11 21.70 12.43
CA ILE A 371 -16.30 21.99 11.26
C ILE A 371 -16.13 23.50 11.16
N ALA A 372 -14.89 23.97 10.99
CA ALA A 372 -14.58 25.36 10.72
C ALA A 372 -13.87 25.52 9.38
N ILE A 373 -14.27 26.52 8.61
CA ILE A 373 -13.59 26.95 7.39
C ILE A 373 -13.07 28.36 7.62
N VAL A 374 -11.76 28.53 7.48
CA VAL A 374 -11.06 29.80 7.61
C VAL A 374 -10.54 30.20 6.24
N ASP A 375 -10.68 31.47 5.89
CA ASP A 375 -10.27 32.00 4.59
C ASP A 375 -9.79 33.46 4.75
N GLY A 376 -8.68 33.77 4.09
CA GLY A 376 -8.09 35.10 4.06
C GLY A 376 -9.01 36.16 3.44
N ASP A 377 -8.95 37.36 3.99
CA ASP A 377 -9.73 38.49 3.50
C ASP A 377 -8.91 39.36 2.54
N ASP A 378 -9.51 39.66 1.38
CA ASP A 378 -8.94 40.55 0.35
C ASP A 378 -7.57 40.15 -0.21
N ILE A 379 -7.17 38.88 -0.06
CA ILE A 379 -5.86 38.40 -0.53
C ILE A 379 -5.68 38.62 -2.03
N GLY A 380 -6.70 38.31 -2.84
CA GLY A 380 -6.69 38.53 -4.29
C GLY A 380 -6.53 40.00 -4.66
N ASN A 381 -7.32 40.89 -4.05
CA ASN A 381 -7.29 42.33 -4.32
C ASN A 381 -5.95 42.96 -3.93
N GLN A 382 -5.39 42.58 -2.77
CA GLN A 382 -4.09 43.07 -2.32
C GLN A 382 -2.95 42.56 -3.22
N MET A 383 -3.03 41.31 -3.67
CA MET A 383 -2.06 40.75 -4.61
C MET A 383 -2.11 41.46 -5.96
N GLU A 384 -3.31 41.66 -6.50
CA GLU A 384 -3.53 42.35 -7.77
C GLU A 384 -3.00 43.78 -7.73
N HIS A 385 -3.29 44.53 -6.66
CA HIS A 385 -2.79 45.89 -6.49
C HIS A 385 -1.26 45.95 -6.58
N ARG A 386 -0.55 45.05 -5.86
CA ARG A 386 0.91 45.00 -5.86
C ARG A 386 1.49 44.68 -7.24
N LEU A 387 0.89 43.73 -7.94
CA LEU A 387 1.27 43.37 -9.31
C LEU A 387 1.04 44.53 -10.29
N LEU A 388 -0.09 45.24 -10.18
CA LEU A 388 -0.41 46.38 -11.04
C LEU A 388 0.52 47.58 -10.81
N THR A 389 1.03 47.77 -9.58
CA THR A 389 2.05 48.79 -9.28
C THR A 389 3.44 48.44 -9.81
N GLY A 390 3.61 47.29 -10.47
CA GLY A 390 4.88 46.88 -11.10
C GLY A 390 5.94 46.41 -10.11
N ASN A 391 5.58 46.18 -8.84
CA ASN A 391 6.50 45.73 -7.80
C ASN A 391 6.27 44.23 -7.52
N VAL A 392 6.98 43.38 -8.26
CA VAL A 392 6.84 41.92 -8.20
C VAL A 392 7.42 41.38 -6.88
N GLU A 393 8.46 42.02 -6.37
CA GLU A 393 9.09 41.72 -5.09
C GLU A 393 8.10 41.91 -3.93
N ASP A 394 7.41 43.05 -3.87
CA ASP A 394 6.36 43.29 -2.86
C ASP A 394 5.21 42.27 -2.95
N ALA A 395 4.84 41.85 -4.16
CA ALA A 395 3.82 40.82 -4.37
C ALA A 395 4.29 39.45 -3.85
N ALA A 396 5.57 39.11 -4.07
CA ALA A 396 6.17 37.89 -3.56
C ALA A 396 6.26 37.90 -2.03
N ASP A 397 6.71 39.00 -1.44
CA ASP A 397 6.80 39.18 0.01
C ASP A 397 5.42 39.10 0.68
N TYR A 398 4.41 39.71 0.08
CA TYR A 398 3.03 39.60 0.55
C TYR A 398 2.52 38.15 0.49
N SER A 399 2.75 37.44 -0.62
CA SER A 399 2.40 36.01 -0.75
C SER A 399 3.07 35.15 0.32
N HIS A 400 4.35 35.42 0.60
CA HIS A 400 5.09 34.74 1.64
C HIS A 400 4.55 35.03 3.04
N SER A 401 4.18 36.28 3.31
CA SER A 401 3.55 36.70 4.56
C SER A 401 2.22 36.01 4.81
N VAL A 402 1.36 35.91 3.79
CA VAL A 402 0.08 35.17 3.86
C VAL A 402 0.31 33.69 4.15
N THR A 403 1.23 33.06 3.41
CA THR A 403 1.56 31.63 3.59
C THR A 403 2.09 31.36 5.00
N THR A 404 2.96 32.24 5.51
CA THR A 404 3.55 32.11 6.85
C THR A 404 2.51 32.31 7.94
N SER A 405 1.62 33.28 7.78
CA SER A 405 0.52 33.55 8.72
C SER A 405 -0.49 32.41 8.77
N LEU A 406 -0.86 31.83 7.62
CA LEU A 406 -1.74 30.66 7.57
C LEU A 406 -1.08 29.41 8.17
N ARG A 407 0.23 29.22 7.98
CA ARG A 407 0.96 28.13 8.64
C ARG A 407 0.95 28.29 10.16
N ALA A 408 1.23 29.48 10.67
CA ALA A 408 1.15 29.77 12.09
C ALA A 408 -0.26 29.51 12.66
N LEU A 409 -1.32 29.86 11.91
CA LEU A 409 -2.69 29.50 12.28
C LEU A 409 -2.87 27.99 12.42
N VAL A 410 -2.41 27.22 11.42
CA VAL A 410 -2.55 25.77 11.43
C VAL A 410 -1.81 25.15 12.60
N ASP A 411 -0.59 25.61 12.87
CA ASP A 411 0.23 25.12 13.98
C ASP A 411 -0.47 25.42 15.33
N ASP A 412 -0.90 26.67 15.56
CA ASP A 412 -1.63 27.06 16.79
C ASP A 412 -2.95 26.27 16.98
N VAL A 413 -3.70 26.00 15.91
CA VAL A 413 -4.95 25.23 16.00
C VAL A 413 -4.67 23.75 16.29
N GLN A 414 -3.57 23.20 15.79
CA GLN A 414 -3.20 21.81 16.05
C GLN A 414 -2.73 21.56 17.49
N GLU A 415 -2.40 22.61 18.24
CA GLU A 415 -2.13 22.51 19.68
C GLU A 415 -3.41 22.33 20.52
N ILE A 416 -4.59 22.63 19.95
CA ILE A 416 -5.88 22.44 20.62
C ILE A 416 -6.21 20.95 20.68
N ASP A 417 -6.42 20.44 21.89
CA ASP A 417 -6.74 19.02 22.11
C ASP A 417 -7.99 18.60 21.33
N GLY A 418 -7.84 17.57 20.50
CA GLY A 418 -8.89 17.03 19.62
C GLY A 418 -9.10 17.78 18.30
N ALA A 419 -8.40 18.88 18.04
CA ALA A 419 -8.46 19.58 16.75
C ALA A 419 -7.66 18.83 15.67
N ARG A 420 -8.17 18.86 14.44
CA ARG A 420 -7.55 18.21 13.28
C ARG A 420 -7.68 19.09 12.04
N LEU A 421 -6.58 19.25 11.32
CA LEU A 421 -6.58 19.85 9.99
C LEU A 421 -7.17 18.84 8.97
N ILE A 422 -8.25 19.22 8.31
CA ILE A 422 -8.85 18.43 7.22
C ILE A 422 -8.17 18.78 5.89
N SER A 423 -7.98 20.07 5.61
CA SER A 423 -7.44 20.55 4.34
C SER A 423 -6.83 21.94 4.49
N GLN A 424 -5.80 22.23 3.71
CA GLN A 424 -5.17 23.54 3.60
C GLN A 424 -4.84 23.82 2.14
N GLY A 425 -5.08 25.05 1.68
CA GLY A 425 -4.72 25.48 0.34
C GLY A 425 -4.78 26.99 0.18
N GLY A 426 -3.72 27.58 -0.37
CA GLY A 426 -3.64 29.02 -0.59
C GLY A 426 -3.73 29.81 0.72
N ASP A 427 -4.78 30.60 0.84
CA ASP A 427 -5.18 31.44 1.98
C ASP A 427 -6.29 30.82 2.83
N SER A 428 -6.62 29.55 2.61
CA SER A 428 -7.75 28.86 3.24
C SER A 428 -7.34 27.58 3.99
N ALA A 429 -8.07 27.27 5.06
CA ALA A 429 -7.92 26.03 5.84
C ALA A 429 -9.28 25.52 6.36
N ILE A 430 -9.39 24.20 6.49
CA ILE A 430 -10.57 23.51 7.04
C ILE A 430 -10.13 22.70 8.25
N PHE A 431 -10.81 22.91 9.37
CA PHE A 431 -10.55 22.24 10.64
C PHE A 431 -11.78 21.47 11.12
N GLU A 432 -11.54 20.41 11.87
CA GLU A 432 -12.52 19.70 12.69
C GLU A 432 -12.04 19.77 14.14
N PHE A 433 -12.88 20.18 15.07
CA PHE A 433 -12.52 20.21 16.49
C PHE A 433 -13.74 19.97 17.40
N PRO A 434 -13.53 19.60 18.68
CA PRO A 434 -14.61 19.41 19.64
C PRO A 434 -15.37 20.71 19.96
N ALA A 435 -16.71 20.69 20.06
CA ALA A 435 -17.52 21.89 20.31
C ALA A 435 -17.13 22.63 21.60
N ASP A 436 -16.70 21.90 22.63
CA ASP A 436 -16.21 22.45 23.91
C ASP A 436 -14.88 23.21 23.77
N LYS A 437 -14.17 23.05 22.66
CA LYS A 437 -12.94 23.76 22.31
C LYS A 437 -13.14 25.01 21.46
N ARG A 438 -14.39 25.38 21.16
CA ARG A 438 -14.73 26.56 20.34
C ARG A 438 -14.10 27.85 20.85
N ALA A 439 -14.16 28.12 22.15
CA ALA A 439 -13.60 29.35 22.72
C ALA A 439 -12.07 29.43 22.55
N GLU A 440 -11.38 28.29 22.67
CA GLU A 440 -9.93 28.19 22.46
C GLU A 440 -9.57 28.45 20.98
N PHE A 441 -10.33 27.86 20.07
CA PHE A 441 -10.19 28.10 18.62
C PHE A 441 -10.43 29.58 18.24
N GLU A 442 -11.45 30.21 18.81
CA GLU A 442 -11.74 31.64 18.58
C GLU A 442 -10.64 32.56 19.13
N GLN A 443 -10.01 32.19 20.25
CA GLN A 443 -8.85 32.92 20.77
C GLN A 443 -7.67 32.85 19.81
N VAL A 444 -7.40 31.69 19.21
CA VAL A 444 -6.37 31.55 18.17
C VAL A 444 -6.67 32.49 16.99
N LEU A 445 -7.89 32.46 16.47
CA LEU A 445 -8.30 33.36 15.38
C LEU A 445 -8.15 34.83 15.78
N HIS A 446 -8.54 35.21 16.99
CA HIS A 446 -8.44 36.58 17.47
C HIS A 446 -6.99 37.06 17.52
N ARG A 447 -6.04 36.24 18.00
CA ARG A 447 -4.61 36.58 18.00
C ARG A 447 -4.10 36.90 16.60
N ILE A 448 -4.50 36.11 15.60
CA ILE A 448 -4.09 36.32 14.21
C ILE A 448 -4.69 37.61 13.65
N ARG A 449 -5.96 37.88 13.92
CA ARG A 449 -6.63 39.12 13.47
C ARG A 449 -6.01 40.38 14.05
N ILE A 450 -5.48 40.31 15.28
CA ILE A 450 -4.79 41.45 15.90
C ILE A 450 -3.41 41.69 15.26
N ASN A 451 -2.80 40.69 14.62
CA ASN A 451 -1.45 40.77 14.06
C ASN A 451 -1.34 41.62 12.76
N ARG A 452 -2.39 42.39 12.40
CA ARG A 452 -2.48 43.45 11.37
C ARG A 452 -2.07 43.15 9.92
N THR A 453 -1.36 42.08 9.62
CA THR A 453 -0.88 41.76 8.26
C THR A 453 -1.76 40.76 7.53
N PHE A 454 -2.57 39.99 8.26
CA PHE A 454 -3.42 38.94 7.70
C PHE A 454 -4.78 38.93 8.39
N HIS A 455 -5.82 39.32 7.66
CA HIS A 455 -7.20 39.26 8.13
C HIS A 455 -7.84 37.96 7.66
N VAL A 456 -8.61 37.34 8.54
CA VAL A 456 -9.30 36.08 8.25
C VAL A 456 -10.76 36.15 8.66
N SER A 457 -11.61 35.67 7.77
CA SER A 457 -13.00 35.34 8.08
C SER A 457 -13.12 33.86 8.37
N CYS A 458 -13.98 33.50 9.31
CA CYS A 458 -14.23 32.11 9.66
C CYS A 458 -15.73 31.83 9.76
N GLY A 459 -16.14 30.70 9.23
CA GLY A 459 -17.46 30.13 9.50
C GLY A 459 -17.32 28.75 10.09
N TYR A 460 -18.13 28.44 11.10
CA TYR A 460 -18.20 27.10 11.65
C TYR A 460 -19.64 26.60 11.83
N GLY A 461 -19.81 25.28 11.82
CA GLY A 461 -21.09 24.58 11.95
C GLY A 461 -20.92 23.07 12.16
N ALA A 462 -22.01 22.34 12.40
CA ALA A 462 -21.97 20.88 12.62
C ALA A 462 -21.61 20.11 11.34
N THR A 463 -21.88 20.70 10.17
CA THR A 463 -21.49 20.15 8.86
C THR A 463 -20.63 21.12 8.05
N SER A 464 -19.88 20.59 7.08
CA SER A 464 -19.09 21.40 6.15
C SER A 464 -19.96 22.39 5.34
N LYS A 465 -21.21 22.03 5.07
CA LYS A 465 -22.17 22.88 4.37
C LYS A 465 -22.56 24.10 5.20
N GLU A 466 -22.82 23.89 6.49
CA GLU A 466 -23.15 24.95 7.45
C GLU A 466 -21.97 25.89 7.69
N ALA A 467 -20.78 25.32 7.92
CA ALA A 467 -19.54 26.09 8.07
C ALA A 467 -19.26 26.98 6.84
N PHE A 468 -19.52 26.46 5.64
CA PHE A 468 -19.38 27.23 4.40
C PHE A 468 -20.41 28.37 4.30
N MET A 469 -21.67 28.13 4.67
CA MET A 469 -22.70 29.19 4.70
C MET A 469 -22.35 30.28 5.69
N ALA A 470 -21.91 29.92 6.90
CA ALA A 470 -21.45 30.86 7.91
C ALA A 470 -20.24 31.68 7.43
N LEU A 471 -19.27 31.04 6.76
CA LEU A 471 -18.10 31.74 6.21
C LEU A 471 -18.51 32.75 5.14
N ARG A 472 -19.49 32.40 4.29
CA ARG A 472 -20.02 33.33 3.28
C ARG A 472 -20.64 34.55 3.94
N LEU A 473 -21.38 34.36 5.03
CA LEU A 473 -21.94 35.47 5.79
C LEU A 473 -20.82 36.33 6.40
N ALA A 474 -19.84 35.72 7.10
CA ALA A 474 -18.71 36.44 7.70
C ALA A 474 -17.99 37.36 6.68
N LYS A 475 -17.83 36.87 5.44
CA LYS A 475 -17.21 37.63 4.35
C LYS A 475 -18.09 38.76 3.81
N THR A 476 -19.41 38.64 3.84
CA THR A 476 -20.33 39.68 3.36
C THR A 476 -20.69 40.70 4.43
N THR A 477 -20.59 40.37 5.72
CA THR A 477 -20.97 41.25 6.84
C THR A 477 -19.83 42.14 7.35
N GLY A 478 -18.75 42.28 6.59
CA GLY A 478 -17.64 43.18 6.92
C GLY A 478 -16.27 42.54 7.05
N LYS A 479 -16.16 41.21 6.84
CA LYS A 479 -14.90 40.43 6.91
C LYS A 479 -14.28 40.46 8.31
N ASN A 480 -13.12 39.84 8.48
CA ASN A 480 -12.34 39.80 9.72
C ASN A 480 -13.18 39.37 10.94
N SER A 481 -14.14 38.47 10.72
CA SER A 481 -15.15 38.08 11.70
C SER A 481 -15.35 36.56 11.69
N THR A 482 -15.88 36.06 12.80
CA THR A 482 -16.30 34.66 12.91
C THR A 482 -17.82 34.62 13.00
N VAL A 483 -18.44 33.70 12.27
CA VAL A 483 -19.89 33.48 12.32
C VAL A 483 -20.14 32.02 12.68
N ASN A 484 -21.01 31.78 13.65
CA ASN A 484 -21.59 30.47 13.90
C ASN A 484 -22.85 30.29 13.05
N HIS A 485 -23.02 29.15 12.39
CA HIS A 485 -24.25 28.85 11.66
C HIS A 485 -25.50 28.88 12.57
N ASP A 486 -25.41 28.43 13.83
CA ASP A 486 -26.57 28.41 14.74
C ASP A 486 -27.07 29.83 15.06
N GLU A 487 -26.16 30.80 15.11
CA GLU A 487 -26.48 32.21 15.32
C GLU A 487 -27.17 32.85 14.12
N MET A 488 -27.09 32.23 12.93
CA MET A 488 -27.81 32.70 11.74
C MET A 488 -29.30 32.36 11.77
N LEU A 489 -29.68 31.35 12.56
CA LEU A 489 -31.07 30.86 12.66
C LEU A 489 -31.84 31.46 13.84
N ALA A 490 -31.12 32.11 14.78
CA ALA A 490 -31.67 32.84 15.90
C ALA A 490 -31.96 34.30 15.51
#